data_AF-A0A833THH6-F1
#
_entry.id   AF-A0A833THH6-F1
#
_cell.length_a   1.000
_cell.length_b   1.000
_cell.length_c   1.000
_cell.angle_alpha   90.00
_cell.angle_beta   90.00
_cell.angle_gamma   90.00
#
_symmetry.space_group_name_H-M   'P 1'
#
loop_
_entity.id
_entity.type
_entity.pdbx_description
1 polymer ?
#
loop_
_entity_poly.entity_id
_entity_poly.type
_entity_poly.pdbx_seq_one_letter_code
_entity_poly.pdbx_strand_id
1 'polypeptide(L)'
;MQTFERSDVSCAGQSESGSDTAVFKVEVGGSLKNVSIGKIQMQGVHCDNHDCTIENVWWDDVCEDALSIKGGTASSVSKVIGGGARFADDKVIQHNGYGTVSIDGFYGEDISKLYRSCGTCGNKPKKVSVSNVYVVSPDNAIVTVNKNWGDEATLSNIHIKSSGGKVKICQWS
;
A
#
# COMPACT_ATOMS: atom_id res chain seq x y z
N MET A 1 -0.75 11.23 -17.49
CA MET A 1 -0.45 11.36 -16.06
C MET A 1 0.89 12.08 -15.93
N GLN A 2 1.06 12.98 -14.96
CA GLN A 2 2.36 13.63 -14.73
C GLN A 2 3.19 12.80 -13.75
N THR A 3 4.48 12.65 -14.01
CA THR A 3 5.43 11.96 -13.11
C THR A 3 6.06 12.91 -12.11
N PHE A 4 6.14 12.49 -10.85
CA PHE A 4 6.73 13.22 -9.74
C PHE A 4 7.82 12.37 -9.07
N GLU A 5 8.92 13.02 -8.73
CA GLU A 5 10.13 12.43 -8.14
C GLU A 5 10.76 13.45 -7.19
N ARG A 6 11.61 12.98 -6.26
CA ARG A 6 12.31 13.81 -5.27
C ARG A 6 13.81 13.81 -5.57
N SER A 7 14.35 14.92 -6.07
CA SER A 7 15.78 15.03 -6.42
C SER A 7 16.72 15.15 -5.21
N ASP A 8 16.17 15.37 -4.03
CA ASP A 8 16.87 15.58 -2.76
C ASP A 8 16.89 14.34 -1.85
N VAL A 9 16.37 13.20 -2.33
CA VAL A 9 16.38 11.93 -1.62
C VAL A 9 16.96 10.82 -2.50
N SER A 10 17.41 9.74 -1.88
CA SER A 10 17.85 8.53 -2.56
C SER A 10 17.19 7.32 -1.92
N CYS A 11 16.83 6.33 -2.72
CA CYS A 11 16.30 5.09 -2.19
C CYS A 11 17.33 4.38 -1.29
N ALA A 12 16.91 4.05 -0.06
CA ALA A 12 17.69 3.30 0.92
C ALA A 12 17.03 1.96 1.29
N GLY A 13 16.24 1.41 0.36
CA GLY A 13 15.48 0.18 0.53
C GLY A 13 14.52 0.26 1.71
N GLN A 14 14.50 -0.79 2.54
CA GLN A 14 13.55 -0.97 3.65
C GLN A 14 13.88 -0.11 4.91
N SER A 15 14.62 0.98 4.75
CA SER A 15 14.95 1.88 5.86
C SER A 15 13.82 2.90 6.05
N GLU A 16 13.10 2.79 7.16
CA GLU A 16 12.01 3.71 7.52
C GLU A 16 12.53 5.15 7.70
N SER A 17 11.96 6.10 6.96
CA SER A 17 12.36 7.52 6.99
C SER A 17 11.20 8.50 7.22
N GLY A 18 9.96 8.00 7.26
CA GLY A 18 8.78 8.80 7.58
C GLY A 18 8.40 9.79 6.49
N SER A 19 7.46 10.69 6.78
CA SER A 19 6.84 11.49 5.72
C SER A 19 7.75 12.56 5.11
N ASP A 20 8.83 12.96 5.78
CA ASP A 20 9.72 14.03 5.28
C ASP A 20 10.43 13.68 3.96
N THR A 21 10.58 12.38 3.70
CA THR A 21 11.15 11.84 2.47
C THR A 21 10.07 11.37 1.47
N ALA A 22 8.79 11.60 1.77
CA ALA A 22 7.67 11.24 0.90
C ALA A 22 7.61 12.12 -0.35
N VAL A 23 7.16 11.57 -1.47
CA VAL A 23 6.84 12.36 -2.67
C VAL A 23 5.59 13.21 -2.44
N PHE A 24 4.56 12.63 -1.80
CA PHE A 24 3.36 13.36 -1.40
C PHE A 24 2.98 13.10 0.06
N LYS A 25 2.56 14.16 0.75
CA LYS A 25 1.79 14.08 1.99
C LYS A 25 0.34 14.46 1.66
N VAL A 26 -0.59 13.56 1.93
CA VAL A 26 -2.04 13.77 1.76
C VAL A 26 -2.64 14.00 3.13
N GLU A 27 -3.20 15.19 3.32
CA GLU A 27 -3.85 15.59 4.56
C GLU A 27 -5.16 14.83 4.79
N VAL A 28 -5.72 14.95 6.00
CA VAL A 28 -7.00 14.30 6.38
C VAL A 28 -8.09 14.59 5.35
N GLY A 29 -8.75 13.54 4.85
CA GLY A 29 -9.81 13.67 3.86
C GLY A 29 -9.34 14.13 2.47
N GLY A 30 -8.03 14.34 2.29
CA GLY A 30 -7.43 14.78 1.05
C GLY A 30 -7.47 13.72 -0.04
N SER A 31 -7.22 14.16 -1.28
CA SER A 31 -7.18 13.25 -2.43
C SER A 31 -5.96 13.51 -3.29
N LEU A 32 -5.26 12.43 -3.66
CA LEU A 32 -4.22 12.42 -4.68
C LEU A 32 -4.76 11.63 -5.88
N LYS A 33 -4.75 12.25 -7.07
CA LYS A 33 -5.31 11.61 -8.26
C LYS A 33 -4.53 11.86 -9.53
N ASN A 34 -4.52 10.87 -10.42
CA ASN A 34 -3.91 10.96 -11.76
C ASN A 34 -2.44 11.40 -11.69
N VAL A 35 -1.65 10.69 -10.88
CA VAL A 35 -0.24 10.97 -10.64
C VAL A 35 0.61 9.71 -10.86
N SER A 36 1.74 9.85 -11.53
CA SER A 36 2.80 8.84 -11.57
C SER A 36 3.90 9.22 -10.58
N ILE A 37 4.44 8.24 -9.86
CA ILE A 37 5.57 8.38 -8.96
C ILE A 37 6.72 7.60 -9.57
N GLY A 38 7.79 8.32 -9.91
CA GLY A 38 8.97 7.74 -10.53
C GLY A 38 9.88 7.05 -9.51
N LYS A 39 10.96 6.47 -10.02
CA LYS A 39 11.91 5.66 -9.25
C LYS A 39 12.79 6.47 -8.29
N ILE A 40 12.98 7.77 -8.55
CA ILE A 40 13.76 8.64 -7.67
C ILE A 40 12.86 9.07 -6.51
N GLN A 41 12.69 8.16 -5.56
CA GLN A 41 11.92 8.32 -4.33
C GLN A 41 12.58 7.58 -3.16
N MET A 42 12.13 7.88 -1.95
CA MET A 42 12.46 7.13 -0.75
C MET A 42 11.17 6.56 -0.14
N GLN A 43 10.22 7.45 0.14
CA GLN A 43 8.85 7.11 0.55
C GLN A 43 7.91 7.58 -0.56
N GLY A 44 6.90 6.79 -0.92
CA GLY A 44 5.96 7.17 -1.97
C GLY A 44 4.97 8.24 -1.50
N VAL A 45 3.81 7.78 -1.04
CA VAL A 45 2.73 8.64 -0.55
C VAL A 45 2.47 8.37 0.91
N HIS A 46 2.29 9.45 1.68
CA HIS A 46 1.87 9.38 3.08
C HIS A 46 0.46 9.92 3.26
N CYS A 47 -0.38 9.11 3.88
CA CYS A 47 -1.64 9.49 4.51
C CYS A 47 -1.45 9.37 6.02
N ASP A 48 -0.83 10.37 6.66
CA ASP A 48 -0.36 10.25 8.05
C ASP A 48 -1.49 10.34 9.09
N ASN A 49 -2.64 10.90 8.73
CA ASN A 49 -3.73 11.08 9.68
C ASN A 49 -4.88 10.11 9.45
N HIS A 50 -5.59 10.12 8.31
CA HIS A 50 -6.59 9.13 7.88
C HIS A 50 -7.45 9.67 6.72
N ASP A 51 -8.37 8.83 6.20
CA ASP A 51 -9.43 9.18 5.25
C ASP A 51 -8.95 9.75 3.91
N CYS A 52 -7.72 9.43 3.50
CA CYS A 52 -7.22 9.86 2.21
C CYS A 52 -7.82 9.02 1.08
N THR A 53 -8.01 9.65 -0.08
CA THR A 53 -8.36 8.97 -1.34
C THR A 53 -7.19 9.02 -2.31
N ILE A 54 -6.71 7.85 -2.71
CA ILE A 54 -5.60 7.66 -3.63
C ILE A 54 -6.18 7.04 -4.90
N GLU A 55 -6.36 7.85 -5.94
CA GLU A 55 -7.15 7.45 -7.12
C GLU A 55 -6.31 7.52 -8.40
N ASN A 56 -6.18 6.40 -9.11
CA ASN A 56 -5.39 6.32 -10.33
C ASN A 56 -3.98 6.89 -10.13
N VAL A 57 -3.29 6.40 -9.08
CA VAL A 57 -1.89 6.72 -8.80
C VAL A 57 -1.02 5.53 -9.17
N TRP A 58 0.09 5.78 -9.86
CA TRP A 58 0.97 4.75 -10.39
C TRP A 58 2.38 4.90 -9.86
N TRP A 59 2.97 3.83 -9.33
CA TRP A 59 4.36 3.79 -8.88
C TRP A 59 5.18 2.95 -9.85
N ASP A 60 6.16 3.58 -10.49
CA ASP A 60 6.99 2.90 -11.50
C ASP A 60 7.97 1.89 -10.88
N ASP A 61 8.46 2.18 -9.67
CA ASP A 61 9.45 1.37 -8.94
C ASP A 61 9.42 1.76 -7.45
N VAL A 62 8.91 0.88 -6.60
CA VAL A 62 8.71 1.16 -5.16
C VAL A 62 10.00 0.96 -4.39
N CYS A 63 10.46 2.00 -3.68
CA CYS A 63 11.67 1.90 -2.86
C CYS A 63 11.45 1.15 -1.53
N GLU A 64 10.69 1.77 -0.60
CA GLU A 64 10.35 1.16 0.68
C GLU A 64 8.90 0.67 0.65
N ASP A 65 7.95 1.61 0.77
CA ASP A 65 6.51 1.42 0.57
C ASP A 65 5.97 2.41 -0.47
N ALA A 66 4.95 2.00 -1.23
CA ALA A 66 4.27 2.90 -2.17
C ALA A 66 3.34 3.88 -1.43
N LEU A 67 2.60 3.36 -0.44
CA LEU A 67 1.61 4.11 0.33
C LEU A 67 1.65 3.71 1.80
N SER A 68 1.87 4.71 2.66
CA SER A 68 1.83 4.60 4.11
C SER A 68 0.54 5.25 4.65
N ILE A 69 -0.28 4.48 5.37
CA ILE A 69 -1.54 4.97 6.01
C ILE A 69 -1.38 4.90 7.53
N LYS A 70 -1.48 6.05 8.21
CA LYS A 70 -1.29 6.18 9.66
C LYS A 70 -2.47 6.92 10.30
N GLY A 71 -2.43 7.06 11.62
CA GLY A 71 -3.46 7.74 12.42
C GLY A 71 -4.82 7.04 12.44
N GLY A 72 -5.91 7.81 12.52
CA GLY A 72 -7.27 7.31 12.36
C GLY A 72 -8.00 6.89 13.62
N THR A 73 -9.25 6.50 13.42
CA THR A 73 -10.12 5.84 14.39
C THR A 73 -10.63 4.53 13.79
N ALA A 74 -11.33 3.71 14.59
CA ALA A 74 -11.91 2.46 14.09
C ALA A 74 -12.91 2.67 12.93
N SER A 75 -13.51 3.87 12.80
CA SER A 75 -14.44 4.22 11.72
C SER A 75 -13.78 4.92 10.52
N SER A 76 -12.49 5.24 10.60
CA SER A 76 -11.77 5.87 9.48
C SER A 76 -11.67 4.91 8.29
N VAL A 77 -11.76 5.45 7.08
CA VAL A 77 -11.71 4.72 5.82
C VAL A 77 -10.83 5.44 4.82
N SER A 78 -9.64 4.90 4.56
CA SER A 78 -8.79 5.33 3.44
C SER A 78 -9.08 4.50 2.20
N LYS A 79 -9.04 5.12 1.02
CA LYS A 79 -9.42 4.49 -0.25
C LYS A 79 -8.25 4.50 -1.23
N VAL A 80 -8.03 3.37 -1.87
CA VAL A 80 -7.14 3.19 -3.02
C VAL A 80 -8.01 2.71 -4.18
N ILE A 81 -8.10 3.51 -5.24
CA ILE A 81 -9.05 3.31 -6.34
C ILE A 81 -8.27 3.33 -7.65
N GLY A 82 -8.20 2.21 -8.35
CA GLY A 82 -7.40 2.08 -9.56
C GLY A 82 -5.90 2.23 -9.30
N GLY A 83 -5.14 2.49 -10.36
CA GLY A 83 -3.70 2.67 -10.28
C GLY A 83 -2.93 1.36 -10.19
N GLY A 84 -1.66 1.45 -9.81
CA GLY A 84 -0.82 0.27 -9.70
C GLY A 84 0.60 0.55 -9.25
N ALA A 85 1.33 -0.49 -8.91
CA ALA A 85 2.72 -0.40 -8.47
C ALA A 85 3.54 -1.54 -9.03
N ARG A 86 4.83 -1.28 -9.22
CA ARG A 86 5.83 -2.29 -9.59
C ARG A 86 7.00 -2.34 -8.62
N PHE A 87 7.69 -3.48 -8.62
CA PHE A 87 9.01 -3.67 -8.01
C PHE A 87 9.01 -3.29 -6.52
N ALA A 88 8.05 -3.82 -5.76
CA ALA A 88 7.97 -3.59 -4.31
C ALA A 88 8.55 -4.78 -3.54
N ASP A 89 9.79 -4.65 -3.08
CA ASP A 89 10.56 -5.73 -2.42
C ASP A 89 9.87 -6.30 -1.17
N ASP A 90 9.13 -5.47 -0.42
CA ASP A 90 8.40 -5.91 0.79
C ASP A 90 6.89 -5.74 0.68
N LYS A 91 6.41 -4.50 0.51
CA LYS A 91 4.99 -4.16 0.55
C LYS A 91 4.67 -2.90 -0.26
N VAL A 92 3.50 -2.89 -0.88
CA VAL A 92 2.98 -1.72 -1.61
C VAL A 92 2.25 -0.79 -0.65
N ILE A 93 1.26 -1.30 0.08
CA ILE A 93 0.43 -0.53 1.01
C ILE A 93 0.71 -0.97 2.45
N GLN A 94 1.25 -0.05 3.25
CA GLN A 94 1.51 -0.23 4.67
C GLN A 94 0.44 0.46 5.51
N HIS A 95 -0.31 -0.33 6.28
CA HIS A 95 -1.37 0.17 7.15
C HIS A 95 -0.90 0.17 8.61
N ASN A 96 -0.46 1.32 9.09
CA ASN A 96 0.05 1.56 10.44
C ASN A 96 -1.03 2.01 11.44
N GLY A 97 -2.06 2.70 10.93
CA GLY A 97 -3.12 3.36 11.70
C GLY A 97 -4.27 2.44 12.17
N TYR A 98 -5.39 3.07 12.52
CA TYR A 98 -6.67 2.44 12.78
C TYR A 98 -7.57 2.48 11.54
N GLY A 99 -8.62 1.67 11.56
CA GLY A 99 -9.73 1.78 10.62
C GLY A 99 -9.61 0.81 9.46
N THR A 100 -10.11 1.23 8.31
CA THR A 100 -10.26 0.41 7.11
C THR A 100 -9.47 0.98 5.94
N VAL A 101 -8.80 0.10 5.19
CA VAL A 101 -8.28 0.42 3.86
C VAL A 101 -9.12 -0.30 2.82
N SER A 102 -9.73 0.45 1.92
CA SER A 102 -10.49 -0.08 0.79
C SER A 102 -9.63 0.01 -0.47
N ILE A 103 -9.32 -1.12 -1.08
CA ILE A 103 -8.51 -1.24 -2.30
C ILE A 103 -9.39 -1.81 -3.40
N ASP A 104 -9.63 -1.03 -4.45
CA ASP A 104 -10.46 -1.45 -5.59
C ASP A 104 -9.76 -1.15 -6.91
N GLY A 105 -9.63 -2.15 -7.79
CA GLY A 105 -9.13 -1.93 -9.15
C GLY A 105 -7.61 -1.78 -9.29
N PHE A 106 -6.81 -2.29 -8.35
CA PHE A 106 -5.35 -2.08 -8.32
C PHE A 106 -4.58 -3.10 -9.15
N TYR A 107 -3.54 -2.65 -9.87
CA TYR A 107 -2.58 -3.51 -10.57
C TYR A 107 -1.26 -3.63 -9.80
N GLY A 108 -0.74 -4.84 -9.64
CA GLY A 108 0.59 -5.09 -9.07
C GLY A 108 1.46 -5.93 -10.00
N GLU A 109 2.75 -5.65 -10.08
CA GLU A 109 3.71 -6.46 -10.85
C GLU A 109 5.06 -6.54 -10.13
N ASP A 110 5.58 -7.74 -9.95
CA ASP A 110 6.84 -7.99 -9.23
C ASP A 110 6.81 -7.33 -7.82
N ILE A 111 5.76 -7.66 -7.07
CA ILE A 111 5.55 -7.16 -5.71
C ILE A 111 5.55 -8.31 -4.70
N SER A 112 6.12 -8.08 -3.52
CA SER A 112 6.09 -9.07 -2.44
C SER A 112 4.72 -9.12 -1.78
N LYS A 113 4.19 -7.95 -1.34
CA LYS A 113 2.84 -7.84 -0.75
C LYS A 113 2.09 -6.64 -1.27
N LEU A 114 0.81 -6.79 -1.63
CA LEU A 114 -0.03 -5.65 -1.97
C LEU A 114 -0.41 -4.86 -0.71
N TYR A 115 -0.85 -5.55 0.34
CA TYR A 115 -1.24 -4.93 1.60
C TYR A 115 -0.61 -5.64 2.79
N ARG A 116 -0.09 -4.84 3.71
CA ARG A 116 0.39 -5.29 5.01
C ARG A 116 -0.20 -4.45 6.14
N SER A 117 -0.90 -5.12 7.05
CA SER A 117 -1.16 -4.54 8.38
C SER A 117 0.18 -4.45 9.13
N CYS A 118 0.54 -3.30 9.70
CA CYS A 118 1.79 -3.19 10.44
C CYS A 118 1.86 -4.22 11.58
N GLY A 119 2.96 -4.96 11.72
CA GLY A 119 3.11 -6.03 12.71
C GLY A 119 3.70 -5.59 14.05
N THR A 120 4.20 -4.36 14.15
CA THR A 120 4.86 -3.80 15.35
C THR A 120 4.20 -2.53 15.86
N CYS A 121 3.16 -2.03 15.18
CA CYS A 121 2.45 -0.81 15.53
C CYS A 121 1.47 -0.97 16.71
N GLY A 122 1.57 -2.06 17.47
CA GLY A 122 0.73 -2.35 18.63
C GLY A 122 -0.68 -2.82 18.29
N ASN A 123 -1.44 -3.17 19.34
CA ASN A 123 -2.78 -3.76 19.23
C ASN A 123 -3.81 -2.75 18.70
N LYS A 124 -3.87 -2.62 17.39
CA LYS A 124 -4.82 -1.80 16.63
C LYS A 124 -5.50 -2.72 15.62
N PRO A 125 -6.75 -3.15 15.85
CA PRO A 125 -7.49 -3.93 14.87
C PRO A 125 -7.61 -3.14 13.56
N LYS A 126 -7.13 -3.72 12.46
CA LYS A 126 -7.17 -3.12 11.14
C LYS A 126 -8.04 -3.94 10.21
N LYS A 127 -8.82 -3.25 9.39
CA LYS A 127 -9.65 -3.87 8.35
C LYS A 127 -9.09 -3.55 6.98
N VAL A 128 -9.18 -4.51 6.08
CA VAL A 128 -8.89 -4.30 4.66
C VAL A 128 -9.97 -4.95 3.80
N SER A 129 -10.43 -4.22 2.79
CA SER A 129 -11.28 -4.74 1.73
C SER A 129 -10.52 -4.63 0.42
N VAL A 130 -10.37 -5.74 -0.30
CA VAL A 130 -9.65 -5.80 -1.56
C VAL A 130 -10.54 -6.38 -2.65
N SER A 131 -10.78 -5.60 -3.71
CA SER A 131 -11.60 -6.01 -4.85
C SER A 131 -10.97 -5.65 -6.19
N ASN A 132 -11.29 -6.46 -7.21
CA ASN A 132 -10.95 -6.17 -8.61
C ASN A 132 -9.45 -5.95 -8.84
N VAL A 133 -8.61 -6.72 -8.15
CA VAL A 133 -7.15 -6.59 -8.22
C VAL A 133 -6.58 -7.59 -9.21
N TYR A 134 -5.56 -7.16 -9.96
CA TYR A 134 -4.75 -8.04 -10.80
C TYR A 134 -3.28 -7.92 -10.44
N VAL A 135 -2.68 -9.02 -9.97
CA VAL A 135 -1.25 -9.07 -9.61
C VAL A 135 -0.49 -10.05 -10.48
N VAL A 136 0.59 -9.58 -11.10
CA VAL A 136 1.52 -10.34 -11.92
C VAL A 136 2.79 -10.60 -11.12
N SER A 137 3.29 -11.84 -11.16
CA SER A 137 4.54 -12.25 -10.52
C SER A 137 4.68 -11.83 -9.04
N PRO A 138 3.69 -12.09 -8.16
CA PRO A 138 3.87 -11.79 -6.74
C PRO A 138 4.86 -12.77 -6.08
N ASP A 139 5.70 -12.26 -5.21
CA ASP A 139 6.76 -13.06 -4.55
C ASP A 139 6.30 -13.72 -3.25
N ASN A 140 5.26 -13.20 -2.58
CA ASN A 140 4.84 -13.70 -1.28
C ASN A 140 3.31 -13.84 -1.15
N ALA A 141 2.60 -12.74 -0.90
CA ALA A 141 1.18 -12.79 -0.61
C ALA A 141 0.45 -11.50 -0.98
N ILE A 142 -0.84 -11.57 -1.33
CA ILE A 142 -1.58 -10.33 -1.67
C ILE A 142 -1.90 -9.54 -0.40
N VAL A 143 -2.52 -10.18 0.60
CA VAL A 143 -2.91 -9.54 1.86
C VAL A 143 -2.25 -10.27 3.05
N THR A 144 -1.60 -9.51 3.92
CA THR A 144 -1.04 -10.02 5.19
C THR A 144 -1.60 -9.25 6.38
N VAL A 145 -2.32 -9.95 7.26
CA VAL A 145 -3.01 -9.42 8.45
C VAL A 145 -2.50 -10.09 9.73
N ASN A 146 -2.58 -9.40 10.87
CA ASN A 146 -2.07 -9.91 12.14
C ASN A 146 -3.10 -10.82 12.83
N LYS A 147 -2.70 -12.06 13.16
CA LYS A 147 -3.62 -13.02 13.80
C LYS A 147 -4.06 -12.60 15.21
N ASN A 148 -3.19 -11.89 15.91
CA ASN A 148 -3.32 -11.58 17.34
C ASN A 148 -4.05 -10.26 17.65
N TRP A 149 -4.32 -9.41 16.65
CA TRP A 149 -4.89 -8.06 16.86
C TRP A 149 -6.32 -7.89 16.34
N GLY A 150 -6.97 -8.99 15.93
CA GLY A 150 -8.34 -8.95 15.42
C GLY A 150 -8.44 -8.25 14.05
N ASP A 151 -7.38 -8.34 13.25
CA ASP A 151 -7.41 -7.81 11.89
C ASP A 151 -8.40 -8.63 11.03
N GLU A 152 -9.11 -7.94 10.14
CA GLU A 152 -10.08 -8.54 9.22
C GLU A 152 -9.70 -8.21 7.77
N ALA A 153 -9.79 -9.21 6.90
CA ALA A 153 -9.60 -9.04 5.46
C ALA A 153 -10.80 -9.58 4.68
N THR A 154 -11.41 -8.74 3.86
CA THR A 154 -12.45 -9.12 2.90
C THR A 154 -11.86 -9.05 1.51
N LEU A 155 -11.94 -10.13 0.74
CA LEU A 155 -11.38 -10.19 -0.61
C LEU A 155 -12.42 -10.70 -1.60
N SER A 156 -12.49 -10.07 -2.76
CA SER A 156 -13.33 -10.50 -3.88
C SER A 156 -12.63 -10.22 -5.20
N ASN A 157 -12.87 -11.05 -6.22
CA ASN A 157 -12.35 -10.85 -7.57
C ASN A 157 -10.84 -10.54 -7.63
N ILE A 158 -10.03 -11.44 -7.04
CA ILE A 158 -8.56 -11.34 -7.02
C ILE A 158 -7.99 -12.20 -8.13
N HIS A 159 -7.35 -11.57 -9.11
CA HIS A 159 -6.68 -12.26 -10.20
C HIS A 159 -5.17 -12.26 -9.99
N ILE A 160 -4.54 -13.41 -10.16
CA ILE A 160 -3.10 -13.57 -10.00
C ILE A 160 -2.55 -14.30 -11.22
N LYS A 161 -1.51 -13.74 -11.84
CA LYS A 161 -0.70 -14.40 -12.86
C LYS A 161 0.69 -14.62 -12.29
N SER A 162 1.06 -15.87 -12.02
CA SER A 162 2.41 -16.22 -11.55
C SER A 162 2.95 -17.38 -12.38
N SER A 163 4.23 -17.31 -12.74
CA SER A 163 4.99 -18.43 -13.31
C SER A 163 5.60 -19.33 -12.22
N GLY A 164 5.57 -18.89 -10.95
CA GLY A 164 6.15 -19.57 -9.79
C GLY A 164 5.17 -20.48 -9.04
N GLY A 165 5.55 -20.85 -7.82
CA GLY A 165 4.78 -21.73 -6.93
C GLY A 165 3.47 -21.11 -6.39
N LYS A 166 2.88 -21.76 -5.38
CA LYS A 166 1.61 -21.32 -4.79
C LYS A 166 1.75 -19.95 -4.12
N VAL A 167 1.05 -18.93 -4.63
CA VAL A 167 0.93 -17.60 -4.03
C VAL A 167 -0.18 -17.60 -2.99
N LYS A 168 0.06 -17.01 -1.82
CA LYS A 168 -0.99 -16.86 -0.79
C LYS A 168 -1.84 -15.62 -1.08
N ILE A 169 -3.14 -15.80 -1.20
CA ILE A 169 -4.06 -14.66 -1.40
C ILE A 169 -4.18 -13.85 -0.10
N CYS A 170 -4.45 -14.54 1.01
CA CYS A 170 -4.52 -13.92 2.33
C CYS A 170 -3.74 -14.80 3.32
N GLN A 171 -2.91 -14.20 4.16
CA GLN A 171 -2.16 -14.91 5.19
C GLN A 171 -2.13 -14.16 6.52
N TRP A 172 -1.95 -14.95 7.58
CA TRP A 172 -1.63 -14.43 8.90
C TRP A 172 -0.15 -14.09 9.00
N SER A 173 0.15 -13.00 9.69
CA SER A 173 1.41 -12.74 10.35
C SER A 173 1.32 -13.04 11.84
#